data_AF-W2Z665-F1
#
_entry.id   AF-W2Z665-F1
#
_cell.length_a   1.000
_cell.length_b   1.000
_cell.length_c   1.000
_cell.angle_alpha   90.00
_cell.angle_beta   90.00
_cell.angle_gamma   90.00
#
_symmetry.space_group_name_H-M   'P 1'
#
loop_
_entity.id
_entity.type
_entity.pdbx_description
1 polymer ?
#
loop_
_entity_poly.entity_id
_entity_poly.type
_entity_poly.pdbx_seq_one_letter_code
_entity_poly.pdbx_strand_id
1 'polypeptide(L)'
;MVQRYTKLEPALNSLGHEVLADFEGVTKTLQRSTQTLSGVRRLFDLVCQRYPQLKPRLSPTATIVNYVALETGLVKLQRKGQLSAGERVACADFRRTGRDVTEESSSTQAAQLSLVQQAFKKRKVSKRSLYDDVAFIPPTSNECERFFSSVKLVYPDLRSASKLEVLMFLMYNRDLWDVYTVESVRL
;
A
#
# COMPACT_ATOMS: atom_id res chain seq x y z
N MET A 1 -44.26 -29.12 9.53
CA MET A 1 -43.47 -27.87 9.37
C MET A 1 -42.45 -27.68 10.50
N VAL A 2 -42.84 -27.88 11.76
CA VAL A 2 -41.99 -27.66 12.96
C VAL A 2 -40.73 -28.57 13.02
N GLN A 3 -40.83 -29.85 12.66
CA GLN A 3 -39.68 -30.78 12.70
C GLN A 3 -38.57 -30.51 11.66
N ARG A 4 -38.84 -29.68 10.63
CA ARG A 4 -37.80 -29.30 9.65
C ARG A 4 -36.89 -28.20 10.19
N TYR A 5 -37.43 -27.27 10.97
CA TYR A 5 -36.66 -26.17 11.55
C TYR A 5 -35.72 -26.64 12.66
N THR A 6 -36.14 -27.58 13.51
CA THR A 6 -35.29 -28.12 14.60
C THR A 6 -34.06 -28.87 14.10
N LYS A 7 -34.11 -29.45 12.89
CA LYS A 7 -32.93 -30.07 12.25
C LYS A 7 -32.04 -29.07 11.51
N LEU A 8 -32.59 -27.92 11.14
CA LEU A 8 -31.90 -26.87 10.40
C LEU A 8 -31.19 -25.87 11.32
N GLU A 9 -31.71 -25.61 12.52
CA GLU A 9 -31.14 -24.72 13.53
C GLU A 9 -29.65 -24.96 13.84
N PRO A 10 -29.18 -26.19 14.16
CA PRO A 10 -27.76 -26.41 14.42
C PRO A 10 -26.89 -26.16 13.20
N ALA A 11 -27.37 -26.49 11.99
CA ALA A 11 -26.65 -26.24 10.75
C ALA A 11 -26.59 -24.73 10.40
N LEU A 12 -27.68 -23.99 10.63
CA LEU A 12 -27.75 -22.54 10.46
C LEU A 12 -26.85 -21.81 11.47
N ASN A 13 -26.82 -22.27 12.72
CA ASN A 13 -25.95 -21.70 13.75
C ASN A 13 -24.48 -21.98 13.46
N SER A 14 -24.14 -23.20 13.01
CA SER A 14 -22.78 -23.55 12.58
C SER A 14 -22.34 -22.72 11.38
N LEU A 15 -23.20 -22.59 10.36
CA LEU A 15 -22.94 -21.78 9.17
C LEU A 15 -22.77 -20.30 9.53
N GLY A 16 -23.61 -19.78 10.42
CA GLY A 16 -23.49 -18.41 10.93
C GLY A 16 -22.16 -18.17 11.66
N HIS A 17 -21.73 -19.13 12.49
CA HIS A 17 -20.48 -19.03 13.23
C HIS A 17 -19.25 -19.06 12.32
N GLU A 18 -19.24 -19.93 11.29
CA GLU A 18 -18.16 -19.98 10.30
C GLU A 18 -18.04 -18.67 9.50
N VAL A 19 -19.18 -18.11 9.06
CA VAL A 19 -19.21 -16.85 8.32
C VAL A 19 -18.69 -15.70 9.18
N LEU A 20 -19.08 -15.64 10.45
CA LEU A 20 -18.59 -14.62 11.38
C LEU A 20 -17.09 -14.75 11.64
N ALA A 21 -16.58 -15.97 11.80
CA ALA A 21 -15.15 -16.22 11.99
C ALA A 21 -14.32 -15.79 10.76
N ASP A 22 -14.81 -16.08 9.54
CA ASP A 22 -14.18 -15.65 8.29
C ASP A 22 -14.09 -14.11 8.23
N PHE A 23 -15.19 -13.40 8.52
CA PHE A 23 -15.21 -11.93 8.51
C PHE A 23 -14.39 -11.30 9.64
N GLU A 24 -14.36 -11.90 10.83
CA GLU A 24 -13.50 -11.47 11.93
C GLU A 24 -12.02 -11.56 11.53
N GLY A 25 -11.61 -12.66 10.91
CA GLY A 25 -10.26 -12.84 10.39
C GLY A 25 -9.90 -11.78 9.35
N VAL A 26 -10.80 -11.54 8.39
CA VAL A 26 -10.62 -10.51 7.35
C VAL A 26 -10.47 -9.12 7.97
N THR A 27 -11.41 -8.71 8.82
CA THR A 27 -11.41 -7.36 9.44
C THR A 27 -10.20 -7.12 10.32
N LYS A 28 -9.82 -8.08 11.18
CA LYS A 28 -8.56 -8.00 11.96
C LYS A 28 -7.33 -7.87 11.06
N THR A 29 -7.31 -8.57 9.94
CA THR A 29 -6.20 -8.52 8.99
C THR A 29 -6.10 -7.15 8.30
N LEU A 30 -7.24 -6.54 7.96
CA LEU A 30 -7.30 -5.18 7.39
C LEU A 30 -6.85 -4.09 8.36
N GLN A 31 -6.98 -4.33 9.67
CA GLN A 31 -6.59 -3.38 10.73
C GLN A 31 -5.09 -3.41 11.05
N ARG A 32 -4.29 -4.30 10.45
CA ARG A 32 -2.84 -4.36 10.68
C ARG A 32 -2.13 -3.23 9.94
N SER A 33 -1.18 -2.57 10.60
CA SER A 33 -0.37 -1.47 10.04
C SER A 33 0.62 -1.93 8.95
N THR A 34 0.93 -3.23 8.90
CA THR A 34 1.90 -3.81 7.95
C THR A 34 1.29 -4.26 6.63
N GLN A 35 0.02 -3.93 6.36
CA GLN A 35 -0.64 -4.38 5.15
C GLN A 35 -0.28 -3.57 3.92
N THR A 36 -0.13 -4.26 2.80
CA THR A 36 0.06 -3.65 1.49
C THR A 36 -1.22 -3.73 0.67
N LEU A 37 -1.37 -2.82 -0.31
CA LEU A 37 -2.50 -2.80 -1.24
C LEU A 37 -2.64 -4.15 -1.97
N SER A 38 -1.52 -4.73 -2.38
CA SER A 38 -1.48 -6.04 -3.01
C SER A 38 -1.98 -7.18 -2.12
N GLY A 39 -1.72 -7.11 -0.81
CA GLY A 39 -2.19 -8.06 0.20
C GLY A 39 -3.69 -7.92 0.47
N VAL A 40 -4.17 -6.70 0.65
CA VAL A 40 -5.61 -6.41 0.81
C VAL A 40 -6.39 -6.87 -0.43
N ARG A 41 -5.86 -6.62 -1.63
CA ARG A 41 -6.49 -7.09 -2.88
C ARG A 41 -6.63 -8.62 -2.91
N ARG A 42 -5.60 -9.38 -2.50
CA ARG A 42 -5.68 -10.85 -2.39
C ARG A 42 -6.76 -11.31 -1.42
N LEU A 43 -6.86 -10.62 -0.27
CA LEU A 43 -7.88 -10.91 0.72
C LEU A 43 -9.28 -10.67 0.17
N PHE A 44 -9.51 -9.55 -0.51
CA PHE A 44 -10.78 -9.25 -1.16
C PHE A 44 -11.12 -10.20 -2.30
N ASP A 45 -10.13 -10.63 -3.10
CA ASP A 45 -10.36 -11.62 -4.15
C ASP A 45 -10.85 -12.96 -3.57
N LEU A 46 -10.25 -13.40 -2.46
CA LEU A 46 -10.68 -14.61 -1.73
C LEU A 46 -12.09 -14.45 -1.15
N VAL A 47 -12.38 -13.29 -0.54
CA VAL A 47 -13.72 -12.98 -0.02
C VAL A 47 -14.75 -12.98 -1.15
N CYS A 48 -14.44 -12.39 -2.30
CA CYS A 48 -15.31 -12.40 -3.48
C CYS A 48 -15.52 -13.81 -4.06
N GLN A 49 -14.55 -14.72 -3.91
CA GLN A 49 -14.68 -16.11 -4.32
C GLN A 49 -15.64 -16.88 -3.41
N ARG A 50 -15.51 -16.70 -2.09
CA ARG A 50 -16.32 -17.39 -1.07
C ARG A 50 -17.70 -16.75 -0.86
N TYR A 51 -17.81 -15.45 -1.08
CA TYR A 51 -19.02 -14.62 -0.90
C TYR A 51 -19.26 -13.74 -2.15
N PRO A 52 -19.79 -14.31 -3.25
CA PRO A 52 -20.00 -13.59 -4.51
C PRO A 52 -20.88 -12.33 -4.38
N GLN A 53 -21.79 -12.29 -3.40
CA GLN A 53 -22.65 -11.15 -3.10
C GLN A 53 -21.89 -9.87 -2.71
N LEU A 54 -20.62 -9.99 -2.29
CA LEU A 54 -19.77 -8.84 -1.93
C LEU A 54 -18.99 -8.27 -3.12
N LYS A 55 -18.97 -8.95 -4.27
CA LYS A 55 -18.29 -8.48 -5.50
C LYS A 55 -18.65 -7.05 -5.91
N PRO A 56 -19.93 -6.60 -5.85
CA PRO A 56 -20.27 -5.23 -6.23
C PRO A 56 -19.57 -4.16 -5.39
N ARG A 57 -19.09 -4.49 -4.19
CA ARG A 57 -18.38 -3.57 -3.28
C ARG A 57 -16.88 -3.80 -3.20
N LEU A 58 -16.43 -5.05 -3.33
CA LEU A 58 -15.04 -5.43 -3.11
C LEU A 58 -14.25 -5.72 -4.39
N SER A 59 -14.90 -5.80 -5.55
CA SER A 59 -14.20 -6.01 -6.84
C SER A 59 -13.23 -4.85 -7.14
N PRO A 60 -12.10 -5.09 -7.84
CA PRO A 60 -11.25 -3.99 -8.32
C PRO A 60 -11.98 -3.00 -9.24
N THR A 61 -13.09 -3.45 -9.84
CA THR A 61 -13.94 -2.66 -10.73
C THR A 61 -15.26 -2.23 -10.08
N ALA A 62 -15.35 -2.32 -8.75
CA ALA A 62 -16.54 -1.86 -8.04
C ALA A 62 -16.73 -0.34 -8.23
N THR A 63 -17.97 0.12 -8.30
CA THR A 63 -18.30 1.54 -8.53
C THR A 63 -17.73 2.48 -7.46
N ILE A 64 -17.44 1.95 -6.27
CA ILE A 64 -16.81 2.70 -5.17
C ILE A 64 -15.32 3.02 -5.44
N VAL A 65 -14.68 2.33 -6.39
CA VAL A 65 -13.28 2.55 -6.72
C VAL A 65 -13.15 3.74 -7.67
N ASN A 66 -12.67 4.87 -7.15
CA ASN A 66 -12.56 6.11 -7.91
C ASN A 66 -11.46 6.07 -8.98
N TYR A 67 -10.31 5.46 -8.68
CA TYR A 67 -9.12 5.47 -9.55
C TYR A 67 -8.65 4.05 -9.86
N VAL A 68 -9.45 3.31 -10.62
CA VAL A 68 -9.23 1.88 -10.92
C VAL A 68 -7.82 1.63 -11.49
N ALA A 69 -7.40 2.39 -12.51
CA ALA A 69 -6.10 2.21 -13.15
C ALA A 69 -4.90 2.51 -12.22
N LEU A 70 -5.08 3.42 -11.27
CA LEU A 70 -4.07 3.71 -10.26
C LEU A 70 -3.97 2.56 -9.26
N GLU A 71 -5.10 2.10 -8.72
CA GLU A 71 -5.12 1.02 -7.72
C GLU A 71 -4.56 -0.28 -8.31
N THR A 72 -4.99 -0.68 -9.51
CA THR A 72 -4.47 -1.88 -10.17
C THR A 72 -3.00 -1.74 -10.55
N GLY A 73 -2.59 -0.53 -10.95
CA GLY A 73 -1.19 -0.19 -11.22
C GLY A 73 -0.31 -0.34 -9.97
N LEU A 74 -0.72 0.23 -8.84
CA LEU A 74 -0.02 0.12 -7.56
C LEU A 74 0.08 -1.34 -7.08
N VAL A 75 -1.01 -2.12 -7.19
CA VAL A 75 -0.98 -3.56 -6.88
C VAL A 75 0.05 -4.29 -7.74
N LYS A 76 0.12 -3.97 -9.04
CA LYS A 76 1.11 -4.57 -9.96
C LYS A 76 2.53 -4.14 -9.62
N LEU A 77 2.75 -2.88 -9.27
CA LEU A 77 4.05 -2.38 -8.85
C LEU A 77 4.56 -3.11 -7.59
N GLN A 78 3.71 -3.26 -6.57
CA GLN A 78 4.04 -4.01 -5.35
C GLN A 78 4.34 -5.50 -5.64
N ARG A 79 3.70 -6.08 -6.67
CA ARG A 79 3.95 -7.46 -7.13
C ARG A 79 5.09 -7.58 -8.15
N LYS A 80 5.76 -6.48 -8.53
CA LYS A 80 6.77 -6.44 -9.60
C LYS A 80 6.25 -6.94 -10.96
N GLY A 81 4.96 -6.73 -11.21
CA GLY A 81 4.27 -7.10 -12.46
C GLY A 81 4.40 -6.04 -13.56
N GLN A 82 3.94 -6.38 -14.76
CA GLN A 82 3.90 -5.46 -15.89
C GLN A 82 2.65 -4.59 -15.88
N LEU A 83 2.82 -3.30 -16.11
CA LEU A 83 1.76 -2.30 -16.21
C LEU A 83 1.19 -2.22 -17.63
N SER A 84 -0.12 -1.99 -17.74
CA SER A 84 -0.80 -1.63 -18.99
C SER A 84 -0.53 -0.16 -19.36
N ALA A 85 -0.88 0.26 -20.58
CA ALA A 85 -0.71 1.66 -20.98
C ALA A 85 -1.45 2.65 -20.05
N GLY A 86 -2.70 2.35 -19.68
CA GLY A 86 -3.48 3.20 -18.77
C GLY A 86 -2.91 3.24 -17.36
N GLU A 87 -2.39 2.11 -16.86
CA GLU A 87 -1.75 2.06 -15.54
C GLU A 87 -0.41 2.81 -15.51
N ARG A 88 0.35 2.81 -16.61
CA ARG A 88 1.59 3.61 -16.72
C ARG A 88 1.33 5.10 -16.68
N VAL A 89 0.20 5.55 -17.24
CA VAL A 89 -0.23 6.96 -17.17
C VAL A 89 -0.64 7.29 -15.75
N ALA A 90 -1.44 6.42 -15.11
CA ALA A 90 -1.88 6.63 -13.73
C ALA A 90 -0.73 6.59 -12.70
N CYS A 91 0.26 5.73 -12.90
CA CYS A 91 1.42 5.61 -12.01
C CYS A 91 2.61 6.47 -12.43
N ALA A 92 2.40 7.50 -13.27
CA ALA A 92 3.50 8.33 -13.79
C ALA A 92 4.32 9.00 -12.68
N ASP A 93 3.66 9.42 -11.60
CA ASP A 93 4.32 10.09 -10.45
C ASP A 93 5.27 9.17 -9.66
N PHE A 94 5.07 7.85 -9.74
CA PHE A 94 5.95 6.87 -9.11
C PHE A 94 7.10 6.43 -10.02
N ARG A 95 7.20 7.02 -11.22
CA ARG A 95 8.30 6.72 -12.13
C ARG A 95 9.56 7.39 -11.60
N ARG A 96 10.64 6.62 -11.53
CA ARG A 96 11.94 7.16 -11.18
C ARG A 96 12.37 8.17 -12.24
N THR A 97 12.44 9.43 -11.86
CA THR A 97 13.10 10.45 -12.68
C THR A 97 14.60 10.15 -12.67
N GLY A 98 15.19 10.09 -13.86
CA GLY A 98 16.52 9.54 -14.09
C GLY A 98 17.70 10.34 -13.53
N ARG A 99 17.74 10.68 -12.23
CA ARG A 99 19.01 11.02 -11.57
C ARG A 99 19.88 9.80 -11.28
N ASP A 100 19.36 8.59 -11.50
CA ASP A 100 20.13 7.35 -11.47
C ASP A 100 19.80 6.43 -12.68
N VAL A 101 19.15 7.01 -13.69
CA VAL A 101 19.04 6.47 -15.04
C VAL A 101 19.82 7.44 -15.92
N THR A 102 21.15 7.40 -15.79
CA THR A 102 22.00 7.88 -16.87
C THR A 102 21.68 7.00 -18.07
N GLU A 103 20.78 7.47 -18.92
CA GLU A 103 20.87 7.21 -20.34
C GLU A 103 22.19 7.84 -20.81
N GLU A 104 23.31 7.17 -20.54
CA GLU A 104 24.50 7.38 -21.36
C GLU A 104 24.19 6.76 -22.71
N SER A 105 23.59 7.61 -23.54
CA SER A 105 23.53 7.43 -24.97
C SER A 105 24.89 6.98 -25.46
N SER A 106 24.84 5.87 -26.15
CA SER A 106 25.92 5.13 -26.76
C SER A 106 26.98 6.00 -27.45
N SER A 107 28.18 5.42 -27.46
CA SER A 107 29.14 5.44 -28.58
C SER A 107 30.17 6.56 -28.64
N THR A 108 31.21 6.55 -27.78
CA THR A 108 32.59 6.89 -28.24
C THR A 108 33.77 6.46 -27.34
N GLN A 109 33.64 5.47 -26.44
CA GLN A 109 34.80 4.99 -25.65
C GLN A 109 34.98 3.47 -25.64
N ALA A 110 34.44 2.76 -26.64
CA ALA A 110 34.69 1.32 -26.81
C ALA A 110 36.05 1.00 -27.46
N ALA A 111 36.82 2.00 -27.89
CA ALA A 111 38.02 1.77 -28.69
C ALA A 111 39.32 1.53 -27.89
N GLN A 112 39.34 1.65 -26.57
CA GLN A 112 40.58 1.47 -25.78
C GLN A 112 40.35 0.88 -24.38
N LEU A 113 39.70 -0.28 -24.27
CA LEU A 113 39.71 -1.04 -23.01
C LEU A 113 40.52 -2.34 -23.18
N SER A 114 41.46 -2.57 -22.27
CA SER A 114 42.32 -3.75 -22.21
C SER A 114 41.50 -5.04 -21.99
N LEU A 115 41.98 -6.17 -22.50
CA LEU A 115 41.40 -7.51 -22.34
C LEU A 115 41.05 -7.82 -20.86
N VAL A 116 41.89 -7.34 -19.93
CA VAL A 116 41.69 -7.51 -18.48
C VAL A 116 40.47 -6.71 -18.00
N GLN A 117 40.27 -5.49 -18.50
CA GLN A 117 39.12 -4.65 -18.14
C GLN A 117 37.80 -5.20 -18.70
N GLN A 118 37.83 -5.89 -19.85
CA GLN A 118 36.67 -6.61 -20.37
C GLN A 118 36.34 -7.85 -19.51
N ALA A 119 37.35 -8.61 -19.06
CA ALA A 119 37.16 -9.80 -18.25
C ALA A 119 36.56 -9.51 -16.85
N PHE A 120 36.92 -8.39 -16.23
CA PHE A 120 36.43 -7.99 -14.91
C PHE A 120 35.23 -7.03 -14.94
N LYS A 121 34.67 -6.73 -16.12
CA LYS A 121 33.46 -5.92 -16.22
C LYS A 121 32.31 -6.71 -15.60
N LYS A 122 32.00 -6.43 -14.34
CA LYS A 122 30.86 -7.01 -13.63
C LYS A 122 29.63 -6.87 -14.53
N ARG A 123 29.10 -8.00 -15.02
CA ARG A 123 27.83 -8.04 -15.73
C ARG A 123 26.80 -7.40 -14.79
N LYS A 124 26.31 -6.20 -15.11
CA LYS A 124 25.24 -5.52 -14.36
C LYS A 124 23.99 -6.39 -14.49
N VAL A 125 23.83 -7.33 -13.55
CA VAL A 125 22.64 -8.17 -13.44
C VAL A 125 21.66 -7.44 -12.52
N SER A 126 20.69 -6.82 -13.16
CA SER A 126 19.27 -6.72 -12.79
C SER A 126 18.76 -5.41 -13.38
N LYS A 127 17.68 -5.51 -14.17
CA LYS A 127 16.94 -4.33 -14.63
C LYS A 127 16.53 -3.56 -13.38
N ARG A 128 17.11 -2.39 -13.13
CA ARG A 128 16.61 -1.46 -12.10
C ARG A 128 15.11 -1.26 -12.38
N SER A 129 14.27 -1.38 -11.34
CA SER A 129 12.84 -1.09 -11.48
C SER A 129 12.68 0.33 -12.01
N LEU A 130 11.83 0.51 -13.03
CA LEU A 130 11.51 1.81 -13.62
C LEU A 130 10.69 2.70 -12.67
N TYR A 131 10.17 2.11 -11.59
CA TYR A 131 9.31 2.74 -10.60
C TYR A 131 9.91 2.62 -9.21
N ASP A 132 9.58 3.60 -8.36
CA ASP A 132 9.89 3.58 -6.95
C ASP A 132 9.15 2.48 -6.20
N ASP A 133 9.68 2.14 -5.02
CA ASP A 133 9.00 1.20 -4.14
C ASP A 133 7.77 1.87 -3.55
N VAL A 134 6.60 1.35 -3.91
CA VAL A 134 5.28 1.86 -3.48
C VAL A 134 4.69 1.03 -2.33
N ALA A 135 5.50 0.24 -1.64
CA ALA A 135 5.08 -0.52 -0.46
C ALA A 135 4.60 0.38 0.70
N PHE A 136 5.06 1.63 0.76
CA PHE A 136 4.69 2.60 1.80
C PHE A 136 3.26 3.13 1.65
N ILE A 137 2.62 2.95 0.49
CA ILE A 137 1.27 3.47 0.26
C ILE A 137 0.28 2.59 1.03
N PRO A 138 -0.43 3.16 2.03
CA PRO A 138 -1.35 2.38 2.85
C PRO A 138 -2.54 1.91 2.02
N PRO A 139 -3.04 0.68 2.26
CA PRO A 139 -4.14 0.11 1.50
C PRO A 139 -5.53 0.57 1.96
N THR A 140 -5.62 1.12 3.17
CA THR A 140 -6.87 1.54 3.83
C THR A 140 -6.66 2.87 4.55
N SER A 141 -7.75 3.58 4.83
CA SER A 141 -7.77 4.82 5.62
C SER A 141 -7.52 4.61 7.12
N ASN A 142 -7.26 3.38 7.57
CA ASN A 142 -7.20 3.04 9.00
C ASN A 142 -6.13 3.85 9.75
N GLU A 143 -4.97 4.08 9.14
CA GLU A 143 -3.92 4.92 9.74
C GLU A 143 -4.35 6.39 9.84
N CYS A 144 -5.07 6.91 8.82
CA CYS A 144 -5.66 8.24 8.88
C CYS A 144 -6.73 8.36 9.97
N GLU A 145 -7.58 7.35 10.14
CA GLU A 145 -8.61 7.32 11.18
C GLU A 145 -8.00 7.28 12.59
N ARG A 146 -6.93 6.49 12.79
CA ARG A 146 -6.15 6.48 14.03
C ARG A 146 -5.51 7.84 14.29
N PHE A 147 -4.94 8.45 13.25
CA PHE A 147 -4.37 9.79 13.34
C PHE A 147 -5.42 10.81 13.81
N PHE A 148 -6.57 10.89 13.14
CA PHE A 148 -7.63 11.83 13.52
C PHE A 148 -8.27 11.52 14.88
N SER A 149 -8.26 10.25 15.31
CA SER A 149 -8.67 9.87 16.66
C SER A 149 -7.71 10.44 17.72
N SER A 150 -6.41 10.40 17.47
CA SER A 150 -5.40 11.01 18.34
C SER A 150 -5.50 12.54 18.34
N VAL A 151 -5.72 13.15 17.16
CA VAL A 151 -5.97 14.60 17.04
C VAL A 151 -7.11 15.03 17.95
N LYS A 152 -8.21 14.27 17.99
CA LYS A 152 -9.37 14.57 18.83
C LYS A 152 -9.06 14.63 20.33
N LEU A 153 -8.08 13.86 20.81
CA LEU A 153 -7.67 13.90 22.22
C LEU A 153 -6.85 15.16 22.56
N VAL A 154 -6.12 15.68 21.58
CA VAL A 154 -5.19 16.81 21.77
C VAL A 154 -5.81 18.16 21.39
N TYR A 155 -6.79 18.15 20.49
CA TYR A 155 -7.51 19.33 20.01
C TYR A 155 -8.13 20.21 21.12
N PRO A 156 -8.76 19.66 22.19
CA PRO A 156 -9.40 20.49 23.21
C PRO A 156 -8.42 21.41 23.97
N ASP A 157 -7.18 20.96 24.14
CA ASP A 157 -6.13 21.69 24.86
C ASP A 157 -5.41 22.71 23.97
N LEU A 158 -5.29 22.42 22.67
CA LEU A 158 -4.69 23.30 21.69
C LEU A 158 -5.77 24.00 20.85
N ARG A 159 -6.37 25.07 21.40
CA ARG A 159 -7.36 25.94 20.73
C ARG A 159 -6.80 26.72 19.50
N SER A 160 -5.71 26.26 18.88
CA SER A 160 -5.07 26.86 17.71
C SER A 160 -4.64 25.76 16.73
N ALA A 161 -5.20 25.80 15.53
CA ALA A 161 -4.89 24.86 14.44
C ALA A 161 -3.40 24.84 14.09
N SER A 162 -2.73 25.99 14.12
CA SER A 162 -1.30 26.11 13.80
C SER A 162 -0.40 25.33 14.77
N LYS A 163 -0.78 25.27 16.05
CA LYS A 163 -0.01 24.51 17.05
C LYS A 163 -0.32 23.02 16.99
N LEU A 164 -1.57 22.69 16.65
CA LEU A 164 -2.02 21.32 16.49
C LEU A 164 -1.29 20.61 15.34
N GLU A 165 -1.17 21.24 14.18
CA GLU A 165 -0.48 20.66 13.02
C GLU A 165 0.97 20.29 13.35
N VAL A 166 1.73 21.24 13.91
CA VAL A 166 3.14 21.02 14.29
C VAL A 166 3.26 19.92 15.34
N LEU A 167 2.39 19.92 16.36
CA LEU A 167 2.42 18.91 17.40
C LEU A 167 2.09 17.52 16.84
N MET A 168 1.06 17.40 16.01
CA MET A 168 0.68 16.13 15.39
C MET A 168 1.75 15.61 14.43
N PHE A 169 2.37 16.51 13.64
CA PHE A 169 3.48 16.19 12.76
C PHE A 169 4.65 15.61 13.56
N LEU A 170 5.05 16.27 14.66
CA LEU A 170 6.12 15.79 15.52
C LEU A 170 5.75 14.47 16.20
N MET A 171 4.56 14.36 16.78
CA MET A 171 4.11 13.14 17.47
C MET A 171 4.12 11.91 16.57
N TYR A 172 3.61 12.02 15.34
CA TYR A 172 3.48 10.88 14.44
C TYR A 172 4.80 10.53 13.74
N ASN A 173 5.70 11.50 13.56
CA ASN A 173 7.03 11.30 12.99
C ASN A 173 8.12 11.16 14.05
N ARG A 174 7.78 10.71 15.27
CA ARG A 174 8.72 10.65 16.41
C ARG A 174 10.02 9.91 16.10
N ASP A 175 9.99 8.92 15.22
CA ASP A 175 11.17 8.14 14.85
C ASP A 175 12.11 8.88 13.87
N LEU A 176 11.67 10.00 13.30
CA LEU A 176 12.42 10.80 12.32
C LEU A 176 13.13 12.01 12.93
N TRP A 177 12.95 12.28 14.22
CA TRP A 177 13.59 13.39 14.90
C TRP A 177 13.93 13.03 16.34
N ASP A 178 15.00 13.61 16.85
CA ASP A 178 15.36 13.58 18.26
C ASP A 178 15.51 15.01 18.80
N VAL A 179 15.87 15.10 20.09
CA VAL A 179 16.06 16.40 20.76
C VAL A 179 17.14 17.23 20.04
N TYR A 180 18.17 16.60 19.48
CA TYR A 180 19.26 17.28 18.79
C TYR A 180 18.81 17.84 17.44
N THR A 181 17.99 17.09 16.68
CA THR A 181 17.40 17.56 15.42
C THR A 181 16.55 18.81 15.66
N VAL A 182 15.72 18.81 16.72
CA VAL A 182 14.87 19.97 17.05
C VAL A 182 15.69 21.16 17.53
N GLU A 183 16.73 20.91 18.34
CA GLU A 183 17.61 21.97 18.86
C GLU A 183 18.41 22.65 17.73
N SER A 184 18.84 21.91 16.71
CA SER A 184 19.56 22.46 15.55
C SER A 184 18.76 23.44 14.70
N VAL A 185 17.42 23.41 14.78
CA VAL A 185 16.51 24.27 14.00
C VAL A 185 15.98 25.44 14.84
N ARG A 186 16.35 25.50 16.13
CA ARG A 186 15.97 26.56 17.05
C ARG A 186 16.84 27.80 16.78
N LEU A 187 16.30 28.73 15.98
CA LEU A 187 16.86 30.08 15.81
C LEU A 187 16.84 30.87 17.13
#